data_AF-A0A8X7R4F0-F1
#
_entry.id   AF-A0A8X7R4F0-F1
#
_cell.length_a   1.000
_cell.length_b   1.000
_cell.length_c   1.000
_cell.angle_alpha   90.00
_cell.angle_beta   90.00
_cell.angle_gamma   90.00
#
_symmetry.space_group_name_H-M   'P 1'
#
loop_
_entity.id
_entity.type
_entity.pdbx_description
1 polymer ?
#
loop_
_entity_poly.entity_id
_entity_poly.type
_entity_poly.pdbx_seq_one_letter_code
_entity_poly.pdbx_strand_id
1 'polypeptide(L)'
;MAANDIKGKELTSKQLLDGVPRKHLMSSGGIDRLESAKDFMVSNDYVKDMVAHRRPSHPDEFAGYEILLEKLLARGPVVVVFDILPGYQDYDGKGIYTPDKTACQHSVVVTGCGVGLVEGNLIEFWQNHDSQDPTWGVNGFGQLARRNGLIVAAVEFQF
;
A
#
# COMPACT_ATOMS: atom_id res chain seq x y z
N MET A 1 -0.57 -27.20 -4.61
CA MET A 1 0.60 -26.33 -4.87
C MET A 1 1.38 -26.27 -3.58
N ALA A 2 2.62 -26.77 -3.56
CA ALA A 2 3.47 -26.68 -2.39
C ALA A 2 3.82 -25.20 -2.19
N ALA A 3 3.58 -24.66 -1.00
CA ALA A 3 4.13 -23.36 -0.63
C ALA A 3 5.65 -23.50 -0.73
N ASN A 4 6.28 -22.71 -1.60
CA ASN A 4 7.72 -22.61 -1.63
C ASN A 4 8.18 -22.21 -0.22
N ASP A 5 9.12 -22.97 0.32
CA ASP A 5 9.74 -22.69 1.61
C ASP A 5 10.51 -21.36 1.50
N ILE A 6 9.85 -20.26 1.87
CA ILE A 6 10.46 -18.92 1.83
C ILE A 6 11.47 -18.88 2.98
N LYS A 7 12.73 -19.19 2.67
CA LYS A 7 13.87 -19.06 3.60
C LYS A 7 14.19 -17.58 3.81
N GLY A 8 13.35 -16.89 4.56
CA GLY A 8 13.55 -15.51 5.00
C GLY A 8 13.55 -15.42 6.53
N LYS A 9 14.25 -14.43 7.07
CA LYS A 9 14.16 -14.08 8.49
C LYS A 9 12.73 -13.61 8.78
N GLU A 10 12.04 -14.28 9.68
CA GLU A 10 10.68 -13.88 10.07
C GLU A 10 10.70 -12.48 10.71
N LEU A 11 9.79 -11.63 10.26
CA LEU A 11 9.56 -10.30 10.80
C LEU A 11 8.16 -10.24 11.40
N THR A 12 8.09 -9.96 12.70
CA THR A 12 6.83 -9.74 13.41
C THR A 12 6.55 -8.24 13.59
N SER A 13 5.27 -7.87 13.69
CA SER A 13 4.87 -6.50 14.00
C SER A 13 5.49 -5.98 15.29
N LYS A 14 5.66 -6.85 16.29
CA LYS A 14 6.32 -6.50 17.56
C LYS A 14 7.80 -6.12 17.35
N GLN A 15 8.55 -6.93 16.61
CA GLN A 15 9.95 -6.63 16.30
C GLN A 15 10.09 -5.31 15.54
N LEU A 16 9.20 -5.06 14.57
CA LEU A 16 9.18 -3.82 13.82
C LEU A 16 8.92 -2.61 14.73
N LEU A 17 7.88 -2.67 15.58
CA LEU A 17 7.52 -1.58 16.49
C LEU A 17 8.58 -1.34 17.58
N ASP A 18 9.18 -2.40 18.12
CA ASP A 18 10.25 -2.30 19.11
C ASP A 18 11.54 -1.71 18.49
N GLY A 19 11.74 -1.92 17.18
CA GLY A 19 12.89 -1.44 16.41
C GLY A 19 12.79 0.02 15.94
N VAL A 20 11.59 0.61 15.96
CA VAL A 20 11.34 1.98 15.46
C VAL A 20 11.44 2.99 16.61
N PRO A 21 12.13 4.14 16.44
CA PRO A 21 12.22 5.15 17.48
C PRO A 21 10.83 5.64 17.94
N ARG A 22 10.62 5.78 19.25
CA ARG A 22 9.33 6.16 19.84
C ARG A 22 8.69 7.43 19.25
N LYS A 23 9.50 8.39 18.78
CA LYS A 23 9.00 9.62 18.11
C LYS A 23 8.23 9.35 16.81
N HIS A 24 8.41 8.18 16.23
CA HIS A 24 7.75 7.72 15.00
C HIS A 24 6.59 6.75 15.29
N LEU A 25 6.31 6.46 16.56
CA LEU A 25 5.19 5.61 16.94
C LEU A 25 3.95 6.47 17.21
N MET A 26 2.84 6.12 16.58
CA MET A 26 1.56 6.78 16.76
C MET A 26 0.87 6.26 18.03
N SER A 27 0.00 7.08 18.62
CA SER A 27 -0.84 6.66 19.77
C SER A 27 -1.77 5.49 19.44
N SER A 28 -2.09 5.29 18.16
CA SER A 28 -2.85 4.15 17.63
C SER A 28 -2.07 2.83 17.60
N GLY A 29 -0.76 2.84 17.89
CA GLY A 29 0.11 1.66 17.82
C GLY A 29 0.72 1.40 16.44
N GLY A 30 0.55 2.33 15.48
CA GLY A 30 1.18 2.30 14.16
C GLY A 30 2.49 3.09 14.09
N ILE A 31 3.12 3.05 12.92
CA ILE A 31 4.29 3.88 12.58
C ILE A 31 3.80 5.09 11.76
N ASP A 32 4.29 6.29 12.08
CA ASP A 32 3.89 7.55 11.46
C ASP A 32 4.14 7.57 9.93
N ARG A 33 5.23 6.96 9.50
CA ARG A 33 5.68 6.85 8.12
C ARG A 33 6.43 5.54 7.94
N LEU A 34 6.14 4.82 6.86
CA LEU A 34 6.79 3.53 6.62
C LEU A 34 8.32 3.65 6.55
N GLU A 35 8.87 4.74 6.00
CA GLU A 35 10.32 4.97 5.96
C GLU A 35 10.98 5.08 7.34
N SER A 36 10.22 5.37 8.41
CA SER A 36 10.73 5.40 9.78
C SER A 36 11.21 4.01 10.25
N ALA A 37 10.81 2.94 9.56
CA ALA A 37 11.30 1.58 9.80
C ALA A 37 12.60 1.24 9.04
N LYS A 38 13.07 2.09 8.11
CA LYS A 38 14.21 1.79 7.24
C LYS A 38 15.45 1.35 8.00
N ASP A 39 15.88 2.14 8.99
CA ASP A 39 17.11 1.87 9.73
C ASP A 39 17.07 0.52 10.43
N PHE A 40 15.93 0.17 11.03
CA PHE A 40 15.72 -1.13 11.64
C PHE A 40 15.76 -2.26 10.60
N MET A 41 15.04 -2.10 9.49
CA MET A 41 14.95 -3.11 8.44
C MET A 41 16.31 -3.40 7.79
N VAL A 42 17.10 -2.36 7.52
CA VAL A 42 18.44 -2.47 6.92
C VAL A 42 19.46 -3.00 7.92
N SER A 43 19.51 -2.44 9.14
CA SER A 43 20.53 -2.84 10.14
C SER A 43 20.36 -4.27 10.67
N ASN A 44 19.21 -4.89 10.41
CA ASN A 44 18.90 -6.26 10.82
C ASN A 44 18.81 -7.24 9.64
N ASP A 45 19.30 -6.85 8.46
CA ASP A 45 19.37 -7.67 7.24
C ASP A 45 18.01 -8.22 6.77
N TYR A 46 16.91 -7.50 7.02
CA TYR A 46 15.61 -7.85 6.45
C TYR A 46 15.51 -7.43 4.98
N VAL A 47 16.15 -6.32 4.64
CA VAL A 47 16.27 -5.77 3.28
C VAL A 47 17.65 -5.16 3.11
N LYS A 48 18.16 -5.13 1.89
CA LYS A 48 19.37 -4.38 1.53
C LYS A 48 19.10 -2.87 1.58
N ASP A 49 17.92 -2.45 1.11
CA ASP A 49 17.48 -1.05 1.19
C ASP A 49 15.94 -0.95 1.21
N MET A 50 15.46 0.18 1.70
CA MET A 50 14.05 0.56 1.72
C MET A 50 13.92 1.99 1.17
N VAL A 51 13.17 2.15 0.10
CA VAL A 51 12.99 3.44 -0.60
C VAL A 51 11.51 3.79 -0.62
N ALA A 52 11.17 4.93 -0.03
CA ALA A 52 9.82 5.50 -0.10
C ALA A 52 9.73 6.46 -1.30
N HIS A 53 8.93 6.07 -2.28
CA HIS A 53 8.57 6.90 -3.43
C HIS A 53 7.31 7.68 -3.06
N ARG A 54 7.39 9.02 -3.05
CA ARG A 54 6.25 9.90 -2.69
C ARG A 54 5.58 10.43 -3.94
N ARG A 55 4.26 10.56 -3.90
CA ARG A 55 3.49 11.22 -4.96
C ARG A 55 4.01 12.65 -5.14
N PRO A 56 4.25 13.11 -6.38
CA PRO A 56 4.65 14.49 -6.63
C PRO A 56 3.52 15.46 -6.25
N SER A 57 3.85 16.75 -6.13
CA SER A 57 2.86 17.77 -5.73
C SER A 57 1.99 18.24 -6.89
N HIS A 58 2.47 18.17 -8.13
CA HIS A 58 1.74 18.65 -9.30
C HIS A 58 1.02 17.50 -10.04
N PRO A 59 -0.28 17.65 -10.37
CA PRO A 59 -1.06 16.61 -11.03
C PRO A 59 -0.53 16.12 -12.38
N ASP A 60 0.17 16.97 -13.13
CA ASP A 60 0.80 16.62 -14.41
C ASP A 60 1.93 15.57 -14.25
N GLU A 61 2.51 15.46 -13.06
CA GLU A 61 3.53 14.47 -12.73
C GLU A 61 2.95 13.12 -12.27
N PHE A 62 1.63 13.04 -12.00
CA PHE A 62 0.99 11.83 -11.45
C PHE A 62 1.10 10.63 -12.38
N ALA A 63 1.01 10.84 -13.69
CA ALA A 63 1.12 9.76 -14.67
C ALA A 63 2.51 9.10 -14.62
N GLY A 64 3.59 9.89 -14.50
CA GLY A 64 4.95 9.38 -14.36
C GLY A 64 5.14 8.60 -13.07
N TYR A 65 4.54 9.08 -11.97
CA TYR A 65 4.54 8.39 -10.69
C TYR A 65 3.79 7.05 -10.74
N GLU A 66 2.62 6.98 -11.37
CA GLU A 66 1.90 5.72 -11.51
C GLU A 66 2.64 4.71 -12.41
N ILE A 67 3.35 5.16 -13.45
CA ILE A 67 4.23 4.29 -14.25
C ILE A 67 5.35 3.68 -13.39
N LEU A 68 5.90 4.45 -12.43
CA LEU A 68 6.84 3.90 -11.46
C LEU A 68 6.19 2.81 -10.61
N LEU A 69 4.96 3.02 -10.12
CA LEU A 69 4.23 2.01 -9.35
C LEU A 69 3.97 0.74 -10.15
N GLU A 70 3.60 0.85 -11.44
CA GLU A 70 3.45 -0.32 -12.32
C GLU A 70 4.76 -1.09 -12.47
N LYS A 71 5.89 -0.39 -12.61
CA LYS A 71 7.22 -1.01 -12.71
C LYS A 71 7.62 -1.73 -11.41
N LEU A 72 7.27 -1.17 -10.26
CA LEU A 72 7.47 -1.83 -8.96
C LEU A 72 6.59 -3.08 -8.86
N LEU A 73 5.31 -2.94 -9.23
CA LEU A 73 4.32 -4.02 -9.19
C LEU A 73 4.69 -5.20 -10.10
N ALA A 74 5.32 -4.92 -11.25
CA ALA A 74 5.83 -5.95 -12.16
C ALA A 74 6.93 -6.83 -11.53
N ARG A 75 7.58 -6.38 -10.44
CA ARG A 75 8.58 -7.16 -9.69
C ARG A 75 7.97 -7.95 -8.53
N GLY A 76 6.81 -7.51 -8.04
CA GLY A 76 6.09 -8.14 -6.93
C GLY A 76 5.10 -7.18 -6.26
N PRO A 77 4.34 -7.65 -5.26
CA PRO A 77 3.40 -6.80 -4.53
C PRO A 77 4.07 -5.58 -3.89
N VAL A 78 3.40 -4.43 -3.92
CA VAL A 78 3.95 -3.14 -3.48
C VAL A 78 3.17 -2.63 -2.28
N VAL A 79 3.85 -2.27 -1.20
CA VAL A 79 3.20 -1.58 -0.08
C VAL A 79 2.98 -0.13 -0.48
N VAL A 80 1.73 0.33 -0.38
CA VAL A 80 1.35 1.70 -0.74
C VAL A 80 0.61 2.36 0.39
N VAL A 81 0.69 3.69 0.44
CA VAL A 81 -0.09 4.55 1.31
C VAL A 81 -1.04 5.37 0.45
N PHE A 82 -2.29 5.49 0.86
CA PHE A 82 -3.28 6.36 0.24
C PHE A 82 -4.11 7.07 1.30
N ASP A 83 -4.79 8.14 0.90
CA ASP A 83 -5.69 8.87 1.78
C ASP A 83 -7.07 8.18 1.80
N ILE A 84 -7.50 7.71 2.97
CA ILE A 84 -8.83 7.18 3.27
C ILE A 84 -9.87 8.30 3.34
N LEU A 85 -11.07 7.96 2.88
CA LEU A 85 -12.31 8.69 3.17
C LEU A 85 -13.24 7.94 4.14
N PRO A 86 -14.22 8.65 4.74
CA PRO A 86 -15.38 8.02 5.35
C PRO A 86 -15.99 6.98 4.41
N GLY A 87 -16.26 5.77 4.93
CA GLY A 87 -16.86 4.66 4.18
C GLY A 87 -15.87 3.63 3.63
N TYR A 88 -14.54 3.87 3.66
CA TYR A 88 -13.58 2.82 3.29
C TYR A 88 -13.68 1.59 4.20
N GLN A 89 -13.93 1.79 5.49
CA GLN A 89 -14.11 0.71 6.46
C GLN A 89 -15.34 -0.17 6.15
N ASP A 90 -16.35 0.40 5.50
CA ASP A 90 -17.60 -0.28 5.17
C ASP A 90 -17.62 -0.81 3.71
N TYR A 91 -16.48 -0.74 3.01
CA TYR A 91 -16.39 -1.17 1.62
C TYR A 91 -16.59 -2.69 1.49
N ASP A 92 -17.63 -3.08 0.76
CA ASP A 92 -18.08 -4.46 0.62
C ASP A 92 -17.43 -5.20 -0.58
N GLY A 93 -16.46 -4.56 -1.24
CA GLY A 93 -15.77 -5.13 -2.39
C GLY A 93 -16.52 -4.97 -3.72
N LYS A 94 -17.72 -4.38 -3.73
CA LYS A 94 -18.47 -4.16 -4.97
C LYS A 94 -18.04 -2.84 -5.62
N GLY A 95 -17.58 -2.94 -6.86
CA GLY A 95 -17.17 -1.80 -7.68
C GLY A 95 -15.76 -1.31 -7.37
N ILE A 96 -15.36 -0.19 -7.97
CA ILE A 96 -14.04 0.41 -7.81
C ILE A 96 -14.16 1.60 -6.87
N TYR A 97 -13.39 1.56 -5.78
CA TYR A 97 -13.37 2.63 -4.81
C TYR A 97 -12.73 3.89 -5.40
N THR A 98 -13.53 4.95 -5.56
CA THR A 98 -13.11 6.24 -6.10
C THR A 98 -13.36 7.30 -5.03
N PRO A 99 -12.30 7.83 -4.39
CA PRO A 99 -12.46 8.83 -3.34
C PRO A 99 -12.53 10.26 -3.88
N ASP A 100 -13.41 11.09 -3.28
CA ASP A 100 -13.66 12.49 -3.65
C ASP A 100 -12.98 13.52 -2.73
N LYS A 101 -12.53 13.14 -1.51
CA LYS A 101 -11.83 13.99 -0.51
C LYS A 101 -10.77 13.17 0.24
N THR A 102 -10.12 13.71 1.27
CA THR A 102 -9.07 13.02 2.07
C THR A 102 -9.29 13.24 3.58
N ALA A 103 -9.22 12.18 4.41
CA ALA A 103 -9.42 12.29 5.86
C ALA A 103 -8.29 11.70 6.73
N CYS A 104 -7.70 10.56 6.35
CA CYS A 104 -6.62 9.90 7.10
C CYS A 104 -5.72 9.10 6.14
N GLN A 105 -4.47 8.78 6.50
CA GLN A 105 -3.62 7.89 5.69
C GLN A 105 -3.80 6.42 6.09
N HIS A 106 -3.76 5.52 5.10
CA HIS A 106 -3.80 4.08 5.30
C HIS A 106 -2.83 3.36 4.40
N SER A 107 -2.37 2.19 4.84
CA SER A 107 -1.41 1.37 4.11
C SER A 107 -2.02 0.04 3.71
N VAL A 108 -1.82 -0.36 2.46
CA VAL A 108 -2.26 -1.65 1.90
C VAL A 108 -1.17 -2.24 1.02
N VAL A 109 -1.34 -3.50 0.63
CA VAL A 109 -0.48 -4.14 -0.36
C VAL A 109 -1.19 -4.15 -1.71
N VAL A 110 -0.64 -3.47 -2.72
CA VAL A 110 -1.11 -3.58 -4.10
C VAL A 110 -0.56 -4.87 -4.70
N THR A 111 -1.46 -5.71 -5.23
CA THR A 111 -1.14 -7.04 -5.76
C THR A 111 -1.40 -7.16 -7.26
N GLY A 112 -2.05 -6.17 -7.87
CA GLY A 112 -2.39 -6.18 -9.29
C GLY A 112 -2.96 -4.84 -9.76
N CYS A 113 -3.26 -4.77 -11.05
CA CYS A 113 -4.00 -3.67 -11.66
C CYS A 113 -4.90 -4.21 -12.78
N GLY A 114 -5.96 -3.48 -13.11
CA GLY A 114 -6.91 -3.90 -14.14
C GLY A 114 -7.81 -2.77 -14.61
N VAL A 115 -8.80 -3.15 -15.43
CA VAL A 115 -9.86 -2.27 -15.93
C VAL A 115 -11.19 -2.92 -15.61
N GLY A 116 -12.09 -2.16 -15.00
CA GLY A 116 -13.46 -2.58 -14.69
C GLY A 116 -14.49 -1.67 -15.37
N LEU A 117 -15.72 -2.16 -15.49
CA LEU A 117 -16.86 -1.38 -15.98
C LEU A 117 -17.67 -0.87 -14.79
N VAL A 118 -17.75 0.44 -14.61
CA VAL A 118 -18.55 1.10 -13.55
C VAL A 118 -19.53 2.04 -14.24
N GLU A 119 -20.84 1.75 -14.10
CA GLU A 119 -21.92 2.54 -14.71
C GLU A 119 -21.73 2.75 -16.24
N GLY A 120 -21.17 1.76 -16.93
CA GLY A 120 -20.90 1.81 -18.37
C GLY A 120 -19.59 2.51 -18.76
N ASN A 121 -18.82 3.03 -17.80
CA ASN A 121 -17.52 3.65 -18.01
C ASN A 121 -16.38 2.69 -17.68
N LEU A 122 -15.32 2.69 -18.49
CA LEU A 122 -14.10 1.95 -18.20
C LEU A 122 -13.29 2.70 -17.14
N ILE A 123 -13.06 2.07 -16.00
CA ILE A 123 -12.27 2.62 -14.90
C ILE A 123 -11.06 1.71 -14.65
N GLU A 124 -9.87 2.30 -14.69
CA GLU A 124 -8.64 1.61 -14.30
C GLU A 124 -8.54 1.53 -12.78
N PHE A 125 -8.04 0.41 -12.25
CA PHE A 125 -7.89 0.21 -10.82
C PHE A 125 -6.58 -0.48 -10.43
N TRP A 126 -6.16 -0.23 -9.19
CA TRP A 126 -5.21 -1.03 -8.43
C TRP A 126 -5.97 -2.07 -7.62
N GLN A 127 -5.58 -3.33 -7.68
CA GLN A 127 -6.06 -4.36 -6.77
C GLN A 127 -5.21 -4.31 -5.50
N ASN A 128 -5.86 -4.17 -4.35
CA ASN A 128 -5.18 -4.14 -3.05
C ASN A 128 -5.64 -5.27 -2.14
N HIS A 129 -4.78 -5.64 -1.19
CA HIS A 129 -5.09 -6.48 -0.05
C HIS A 129 -4.92 -5.66 1.23
N ASP A 130 -5.95 -5.64 2.07
CA ASP A 130 -5.97 -4.94 3.35
C ASP A 130 -5.70 -5.91 4.51
N SER A 131 -5.30 -5.34 5.65
CA SER A 131 -5.15 -6.04 6.93
C SER A 131 -6.44 -6.08 7.77
N GLN A 132 -7.54 -5.55 7.23
CA GLN A 132 -8.86 -5.64 7.86
C GLN A 132 -9.37 -7.09 7.91
N ASP A 133 -10.42 -7.31 8.70
CA ASP A 133 -11.08 -8.62 8.81
C ASP A 133 -11.39 -9.21 7.42
N PRO A 134 -11.32 -10.53 7.21
CA PRO A 134 -11.60 -11.16 5.92
C PRO A 134 -12.98 -10.81 5.31
N THR A 135 -13.92 -10.32 6.11
CA THR A 135 -15.22 -9.80 5.67
C THR A 135 -15.15 -8.45 4.94
N TRP A 136 -14.03 -7.72 5.03
CA TRP A 136 -13.80 -6.50 4.27
C TRP A 136 -13.49 -6.83 2.80
N GLY A 137 -14.11 -6.08 1.88
CA GLY A 137 -13.93 -6.33 0.45
C GLY A 137 -14.36 -7.73 0.02
N VAL A 138 -13.59 -8.34 -0.87
CA VAL A 138 -13.74 -9.75 -1.27
C VAL A 138 -12.56 -10.54 -0.72
N ASN A 139 -12.74 -11.19 0.44
CA ASN A 139 -11.69 -11.93 1.15
C ASN A 139 -10.46 -11.05 1.49
N GLY A 140 -10.69 -9.83 1.96
CA GLY A 140 -9.61 -8.85 2.26
C GLY A 140 -9.09 -8.09 1.04
N PHE A 141 -9.58 -8.39 -0.16
CA PHE A 141 -9.19 -7.68 -1.39
C PHE A 141 -10.16 -6.58 -1.78
N GLY A 142 -9.61 -5.47 -2.27
CA GLY A 142 -10.37 -4.36 -2.82
C GLY A 142 -9.80 -3.84 -4.14
N GLN A 143 -10.49 -2.85 -4.70
CA GLN A 143 -10.09 -2.17 -5.92
C GLN A 143 -10.09 -0.66 -5.67
N LEU A 144 -8.94 0.00 -5.89
CA LEU A 144 -8.76 1.44 -5.78
C LEU A 144 -8.66 2.07 -7.17
N ALA A 145 -9.39 3.14 -7.43
CA ALA A 145 -9.29 3.87 -8.70
C ALA A 145 -7.84 4.34 -8.98
N ARG A 146 -7.44 4.26 -10.25
CA ARG A 146 -6.14 4.69 -10.76
C ARG A 146 -6.30 5.93 -11.66
N ARG A 147 -5.19 6.59 -11.99
CA ARG A 147 -5.09 7.80 -12.84
C ARG A 147 -5.58 9.09 -12.19
N ASN A 148 -5.85 9.06 -10.89
CA ASN A 148 -6.28 10.22 -10.10
C ASN A 148 -5.24 10.61 -9.02
N GLY A 149 -4.09 9.93 -9.00
CA GLY A 149 -3.04 10.17 -8.02
C GLY A 149 -3.41 9.71 -6.62
N LEU A 150 -4.33 8.77 -6.42
CA LEU A 150 -4.77 8.35 -5.07
C LEU A 150 -3.64 7.88 -4.15
N ILE A 151 -2.68 7.13 -4.67
CA ILE A 151 -1.54 6.62 -3.90
C ILE A 151 -0.59 7.77 -3.59
N VAL A 152 -0.41 8.09 -2.30
CA VAL A 152 0.47 9.18 -1.82
C VAL A 152 1.90 8.74 -1.58
N ALA A 153 2.13 7.44 -1.37
CA ALA A 153 3.45 6.86 -1.25
C ALA A 153 3.46 5.39 -1.63
N ALA A 154 4.61 4.90 -2.07
CA ALA A 154 4.89 3.49 -2.24
C ALA A 154 6.26 3.14 -1.67
N VAL A 155 6.40 1.95 -1.12
CA VAL A 155 7.66 1.46 -0.57
C VAL A 155 8.22 0.36 -1.46
N GLU A 156 9.44 0.60 -1.93
CA GLU A 156 10.26 -0.41 -2.60
C GLU A 156 11.21 -1.05 -1.58
N PHE A 157 11.13 -2.37 -1.45
CA PHE A 157 12.09 -3.17 -0.72
C PHE A 157 13.10 -3.76 -1.69
N GLN A 158 14.39 -3.54 -1.42
CA GLN A 158 15.49 -4.12 -2.19
C GLN A 158 16.08 -5.27 -1.37
N PHE A 159 16.19 -6.45 -1.97
CA PHE A 159 16.72 -7.67 -1.34
C PHE A 159 18.09 -8.04 -1.91
#